data_AF-A0A7Y5W847-F1
#
_entry.id   AF-A0A7Y5W847-F1
#
_cell.length_a   1.000
_cell.length_b   1.000
_cell.length_c   1.000
_cell.angle_alpha   90.00
_cell.angle_beta   90.00
_cell.angle_gamma   90.00
#
_symmetry.space_group_name_H-M   'P 1'
#
loop_
_entity.id
_entity.type
_entity.pdbx_description
1 polymer ?
#
loop_
_entity_poly.entity_id
_entity_poly.type
_entity_poly.pdbx_seq_one_letter_code
_entity_poly.pdbx_strand_id
1 'polypeptide(L)'
;MKGVPSGVLTLYRINTSNGSWTPCGRIVDGVDPSLASITLDEQSSTAIRGISGTENEPVWLPAPRAAFARACDALAHEAVAWIWPTQQSPISDVPSLRSFLDARPNWRFLLDPVAMLTPEMLPRADDYLMRIFMAMGGRRELGAVLICDARVDDGQLVRVPLGEGCLPIDAMVAAWRASGAGHAPVGVLTPADAQRLARAGHVPERSTL
;
A
#
# COMPACT_ATOMS: atom_id res chain seq x y z
N MET A 1 -30.51 -9.99 -3.79
CA MET A 1 -29.38 -9.47 -4.58
C MET A 1 -28.18 -9.37 -3.66
N LYS A 2 -27.11 -10.16 -3.88
CA LYS A 2 -25.86 -10.00 -3.13
C LYS A 2 -25.18 -8.73 -3.66
N GLY A 3 -24.98 -7.73 -2.80
CA GLY A 3 -24.32 -6.48 -3.17
C GLY A 3 -22.92 -6.76 -3.68
N VAL A 4 -22.51 -6.09 -4.77
CA VAL A 4 -21.13 -6.11 -5.24
C VAL A 4 -20.27 -5.46 -4.14
N PRO A 5 -19.21 -6.12 -3.64
CA PRO A 5 -18.35 -5.51 -2.63
C PRO A 5 -17.78 -4.20 -3.15
N SER A 6 -17.96 -3.14 -2.37
CA SER A 6 -17.51 -1.79 -2.64
C SER A 6 -16.00 -1.69 -2.45
N GLY A 7 -15.26 -1.36 -3.52
CA GLY A 7 -13.81 -1.11 -3.44
C GLY A 7 -13.00 -2.14 -4.21
N VAL A 8 -12.79 -1.96 -5.52
CA VAL A 8 -11.94 -2.84 -6.34
C VAL A 8 -10.91 -1.98 -7.08
N LEU A 9 -9.67 -1.92 -6.60
CA LEU A 9 -8.54 -1.35 -7.37
C LEU A 9 -8.10 -2.39 -8.40
N THR A 10 -8.00 -2.03 -9.68
CA THR A 10 -7.47 -2.97 -10.69
C THR A 10 -5.95 -2.84 -10.80
N LEU A 11 -5.25 -3.97 -10.73
CA LEU A 11 -3.81 -4.07 -10.95
C LEU A 11 -3.54 -4.39 -12.42
N TYR A 12 -2.53 -3.75 -12.99
CA TYR A 12 -2.13 -3.93 -14.37
C TYR A 12 -0.68 -4.41 -14.45
N ARG A 13 -0.38 -5.26 -15.41
CA ARG A 13 1.00 -5.57 -15.81
C ARG A 13 1.35 -4.69 -17.00
N ILE A 14 2.50 -4.02 -16.91
CA ILE A 14 3.04 -3.22 -18.03
C ILE A 14 3.98 -4.13 -18.81
N ASN A 15 3.73 -4.24 -20.11
CA ASN A 15 4.70 -4.84 -21.02
C ASN A 15 5.78 -3.79 -21.34
N THR A 16 6.98 -4.01 -20.84
CA THR A 16 8.09 -3.04 -20.97
C THR A 16 8.62 -2.90 -22.40
N SER A 17 8.35 -3.84 -23.30
CA SER A 17 8.86 -3.76 -24.68
C SER A 17 8.02 -2.87 -25.59
N ASN A 18 6.72 -2.72 -25.31
CA ASN A 18 5.77 -1.98 -26.14
C ASN A 18 4.92 -0.95 -25.36
N GLY A 19 5.07 -0.88 -24.04
CA GLY A 19 4.32 0.03 -23.17
C GLY A 19 2.84 -0.32 -22.97
N SER A 20 2.36 -1.49 -23.43
CA SER A 20 0.96 -1.87 -23.30
C SER A 20 0.63 -2.31 -21.86
N TRP A 21 -0.61 -2.05 -21.43
CA TRP A 21 -1.11 -2.38 -20.09
C TRP A 21 -2.13 -3.52 -20.18
N THR A 22 -2.03 -4.52 -19.31
CA THR A 22 -2.98 -5.65 -19.25
C THR A 22 -3.45 -5.86 -17.82
N PRO A 23 -4.76 -5.93 -17.54
CA PRO A 23 -5.26 -6.25 -16.20
C PRO A 23 -4.72 -7.62 -15.72
N CYS A 24 -4.22 -7.69 -14.50
CA CYS A 24 -3.68 -8.93 -13.90
C CYS A 24 -4.15 -9.17 -12.46
N GLY A 25 -5.03 -8.32 -11.94
CA GLY A 25 -5.65 -8.56 -10.65
C GLY A 25 -6.44 -7.38 -10.10
N ARG A 26 -6.88 -7.54 -8.86
CA ARG A 26 -7.80 -6.66 -8.16
C ARG A 26 -7.44 -6.61 -6.68
N ILE A 27 -7.36 -5.43 -6.08
CA ILE A 27 -7.38 -5.25 -4.63
C ILE A 27 -8.82 -4.95 -4.26
N VAL A 28 -9.48 -5.89 -3.59
CA VAL A 28 -10.84 -5.76 -3.11
C VAL A 28 -10.81 -5.42 -1.63
N ASP A 29 -11.34 -4.26 -1.25
CA ASP A 29 -11.42 -3.87 0.17
C ASP A 29 -12.32 -4.87 0.92
N GLY A 30 -11.84 -5.39 2.05
CA GLY A 30 -12.59 -6.34 2.85
C GLY A 30 -13.68 -5.65 3.67
N VAL A 31 -14.60 -6.44 4.23
CA VAL A 31 -15.66 -5.93 5.13
C VAL A 31 -15.09 -5.44 6.48
N ASP A 32 -13.82 -5.75 6.76
CA ASP A 32 -13.04 -5.20 7.87
C ASP A 32 -12.05 -4.15 7.32
N PRO A 33 -12.10 -2.88 7.76
CA PRO A 33 -11.22 -1.82 7.27
C PRO A 33 -9.71 -2.05 7.54
N SER A 34 -9.37 -3.04 8.39
CA SER A 34 -7.99 -3.50 8.59
C SER A 34 -7.51 -4.56 7.60
N LEU A 35 -8.41 -5.13 6.78
CA LEU A 35 -8.11 -6.22 5.85
C LEU A 35 -8.57 -5.87 4.43
N ALA A 36 -7.63 -5.69 3.52
CA ALA A 36 -7.91 -5.54 2.08
C ALA A 36 -7.57 -6.84 1.37
N SER A 37 -8.50 -7.53 0.72
CA SER A 37 -8.12 -8.70 -0.10
C SER A 37 -7.42 -8.28 -1.41
N ILE A 38 -6.39 -9.02 -1.84
CA ILE A 38 -5.73 -8.82 -3.13
C ILE A 38 -5.88 -10.11 -3.94
N THR A 39 -6.69 -10.05 -4.99
CA THR A 39 -6.81 -11.13 -5.99
C THR A 39 -5.84 -10.87 -7.13
N LEU A 40 -4.84 -11.73 -7.33
CA LEU A 40 -3.97 -11.69 -8.52
C LEU A 40 -4.17 -12.98 -9.33
N ASP A 41 -4.27 -12.87 -10.65
CA ASP A 41 -4.23 -14.00 -11.59
C ASP A 41 -5.04 -15.24 -11.12
N GLU A 42 -6.32 -15.04 -10.76
CA GLU A 42 -7.30 -16.06 -10.29
C GLU A 42 -7.04 -16.71 -8.92
N GLN A 43 -5.95 -16.37 -8.23
CA GLN A 43 -5.70 -16.79 -6.85
C GLN A 43 -6.07 -15.67 -5.87
N SER A 44 -7.13 -15.89 -5.11
CA SER A 44 -7.53 -14.99 -4.01
C SER A 44 -6.45 -15.00 -2.92
N SER A 45 -5.76 -13.88 -2.72
CA SER A 45 -4.89 -13.66 -1.57
C SER A 45 -5.52 -12.62 -0.64
N THR A 46 -5.23 -12.70 0.66
CA THR A 46 -5.66 -11.69 1.62
C THR A 46 -4.50 -10.75 1.90
N ALA A 47 -4.70 -9.44 1.75
CA ALA A 47 -3.77 -8.45 2.24
C ALA A 47 -4.24 -7.83 3.55
N ILE A 48 -3.28 -7.48 4.37
CA ILE A 48 -3.50 -6.81 5.63
C ILE A 48 -3.07 -5.38 5.42
N ARG A 49 -4.02 -4.46 5.55
CA ARG A 49 -3.74 -3.04 5.64
C ARG A 49 -3.27 -2.82 7.07
N GLY A 50 -2.10 -2.19 7.26
CA GLY A 50 -1.45 -2.17 8.57
C GLY A 50 -2.41 -1.80 9.70
N ILE A 51 -2.41 -2.61 10.76
CA ILE A 51 -3.25 -2.39 11.94
C ILE A 51 -2.80 -1.06 12.54
N SER A 52 -3.70 -0.06 12.56
CA SER A 52 -3.41 1.19 13.25
C SER A 52 -3.21 0.87 14.73
N GLY A 53 -2.20 1.48 15.35
CA GLY A 53 -2.13 1.49 16.81
C GLY A 53 -3.46 1.96 17.38
N THR A 54 -3.80 1.50 18.58
CA THR A 54 -4.85 2.17 19.34
C THR A 54 -4.47 3.65 19.47
N GLU A 55 -5.45 4.55 19.42
CA GLU A 55 -5.25 6.01 19.35
C GLU A 55 -4.30 6.58 20.43
N ASN A 56 -4.00 5.81 21.48
CA ASN A 56 -3.20 6.19 22.62
C ASN A 56 -1.74 5.72 22.59
N GLU A 57 -1.29 4.91 21.62
CA GLU A 57 0.09 4.43 21.57
C GLU A 57 0.78 4.65 20.21
N PRO A 58 1.95 5.33 20.18
CA PRO A 58 2.72 5.45 18.96
C PRO A 58 3.12 4.09 18.38
N VAL A 59 2.81 3.87 17.10
CA VAL A 59 3.00 2.57 16.39
C VAL A 59 4.45 2.11 16.29
N TRP A 60 5.40 3.01 16.52
CA TRP A 60 6.83 2.70 16.53
C TRP A 60 7.32 2.09 17.85
N LEU A 61 6.49 2.09 18.91
CA LEU A 61 6.85 1.47 20.19
C LEU A 61 6.93 -0.07 20.10
N PRO A 62 7.73 -0.72 20.97
CA PRO A 62 7.91 -2.17 20.95
C PRO A 62 6.61 -2.97 21.13
N ALA A 63 5.70 -2.54 22.00
CA ALA A 63 4.47 -3.26 22.30
C ALA A 63 3.48 -3.33 21.10
N PRO A 64 3.12 -2.20 20.45
CA PRO A 64 2.37 -2.21 19.20
C PRO A 64 3.03 -3.04 18.10
N ARG A 65 4.35 -2.94 17.92
CA ARG A 65 5.10 -3.75 16.95
C ARG A 65 5.00 -5.24 17.21
N ALA A 66 5.14 -5.66 18.46
CA ALA A 66 5.01 -7.06 18.84
C ALA A 66 3.57 -7.58 18.67
N ALA A 67 2.56 -6.76 18.98
CA ALA A 67 1.17 -7.11 18.75
C ALA A 67 0.87 -7.28 17.26
N PHE A 68 1.34 -6.35 16.43
CA PHE A 68 1.24 -6.40 14.98
C PHE A 68 1.90 -7.66 14.40
N ALA A 69 3.12 -7.97 14.84
CA ALA A 69 3.85 -9.16 14.42
C ALA A 69 3.08 -10.45 14.75
N ARG A 70 2.54 -10.57 15.97
CA ARG A 70 1.72 -11.73 16.37
C ARG A 70 0.44 -11.86 15.53
N ALA A 71 -0.23 -10.75 15.25
CA ALA A 71 -1.41 -10.76 14.40
C ALA A 71 -1.09 -11.23 12.98
N CYS A 72 0.05 -10.79 12.42
CA CYS A 72 0.55 -11.28 11.14
C CYS A 72 0.85 -12.78 11.21
N ASP A 73 1.59 -13.24 12.22
CA ASP A 73 1.97 -14.65 12.35
C ASP A 73 0.76 -15.58 12.43
N ALA A 74 -0.32 -15.15 13.11
CA ALA A 74 -1.58 -15.88 13.17
C ALA A 74 -2.34 -15.95 11.84
N LEU A 75 -2.03 -15.10 10.87
CA LEU A 75 -2.66 -15.09 9.54
C LEU A 75 -1.87 -15.91 8.50
N ALA A 76 -0.62 -16.27 8.80
CA ALA A 76 0.30 -16.87 7.84
C ALA A 76 0.10 -18.39 7.63
N HIS A 77 -1.00 -18.98 8.11
CA HIS A 77 -1.09 -20.43 8.27
C HIS A 77 -1.24 -21.24 6.97
N GLU A 78 -1.77 -20.70 5.86
CA GLU A 78 -2.10 -21.55 4.69
C GLU A 78 -1.89 -20.93 3.29
N ALA A 79 -1.51 -19.64 3.18
CA ALA A 79 -1.35 -18.97 1.89
C ALA A 79 -0.26 -17.88 1.93
N VAL A 80 0.15 -17.42 0.75
CA VAL A 80 0.99 -16.23 0.61
C VAL A 80 0.22 -15.02 1.15
N ALA A 81 0.68 -14.48 2.28
CA ALA A 81 0.07 -13.33 2.92
C ALA A 81 0.61 -12.03 2.31
N TRP A 82 -0.25 -11.03 2.21
CA TRP A 82 0.11 -9.72 1.68
C TRP A 82 0.07 -8.65 2.76
N ILE A 83 0.96 -7.68 2.66
CA ILE A 83 0.95 -6.49 3.51
C ILE A 83 0.92 -5.22 2.68
N TRP A 84 0.16 -4.24 3.14
CA TRP A 84 0.10 -2.90 2.58
C TRP A 84 0.49 -1.88 3.65
N PRO A 85 1.79 -1.53 3.75
CA PRO A 85 2.28 -0.56 4.71
C PRO A 85 1.75 0.85 4.39
N THR A 86 1.40 1.58 5.44
CA THR A 86 1.00 2.99 5.42
C THR A 86 1.78 3.75 6.50
N GLN A 87 1.73 5.08 6.51
CA GLN A 87 2.38 5.91 7.52
C GLN A 87 1.97 5.57 8.96
N GLN A 88 0.77 5.01 9.15
CA GLN A 88 0.22 4.58 10.44
C GLN A 88 0.59 3.13 10.81
N SER A 89 1.31 2.42 9.95
CA SER A 89 1.69 1.02 10.21
C SER A 89 2.92 0.95 11.13
N PRO A 90 3.03 -0.06 12.02
CA PRO A 90 4.24 -0.29 12.82
C PRO A 90 5.52 -0.57 11.99
N ILE A 91 5.33 -0.87 10.70
CA ILE A 91 6.35 -1.11 9.68
C ILE A 91 6.33 -0.04 8.56
N SER A 92 5.92 1.19 8.88
CA SER A 92 5.77 2.29 7.93
C SER A 92 7.09 2.80 7.32
N ASP A 93 8.23 2.44 7.91
CA ASP A 93 9.56 2.78 7.40
C ASP A 93 10.26 1.60 6.71
N VAL A 94 11.16 1.94 5.78
CA VAL A 94 11.92 0.95 4.98
C VAL A 94 12.70 -0.05 5.85
N PRO A 95 13.51 0.36 6.85
CA PRO A 95 14.19 -0.60 7.72
C PRO A 95 13.26 -1.61 8.39
N SER A 96 12.12 -1.15 8.90
CA SER A 96 11.18 -1.99 9.64
C SER A 96 10.42 -2.93 8.72
N LEU A 97 9.99 -2.46 7.55
CA LEU A 97 9.39 -3.31 6.52
C LEU A 97 10.38 -4.40 6.05
N ARG A 98 11.64 -4.04 5.82
CA ARG A 98 12.68 -5.02 5.45
C ARG A 98 12.86 -6.09 6.53
N SER A 99 13.01 -5.66 7.77
CA SER A 99 13.18 -6.56 8.92
C SER A 99 11.99 -7.51 9.08
N PHE A 100 10.78 -6.99 8.86
CA PHE A 100 9.55 -7.80 8.86
C PHE A 100 9.55 -8.87 7.77
N LEU A 101 9.87 -8.50 6.53
CA LEU A 101 9.89 -9.41 5.37
C LEU A 101 11.01 -10.46 5.48
N ASP A 102 12.19 -10.06 5.96
CA ASP A 102 13.33 -10.96 6.15
C ASP A 102 13.00 -12.05 7.19
N ALA A 103 12.23 -11.71 8.22
CA ALA A 103 11.72 -12.67 9.21
C ALA A 103 10.56 -13.54 8.71
N ARG A 104 9.93 -13.19 7.58
CA ARG A 104 8.67 -13.78 7.11
C ARG A 104 8.69 -14.02 5.59
N PRO A 105 9.42 -15.05 5.11
CA PRO A 105 9.66 -15.26 3.68
C PRO A 105 8.41 -15.57 2.85
N ASN A 106 7.31 -15.98 3.49
CA ASN A 106 6.03 -16.26 2.81
C ASN A 106 5.15 -15.01 2.62
N TRP A 107 5.65 -13.84 3.02
CA TRP A 107 4.94 -12.58 2.87
C TRP A 107 5.32 -11.86 1.59
N ARG A 108 4.32 -11.24 0.99
CA ARG A 108 4.47 -10.27 -0.11
C ARG A 108 4.02 -8.91 0.38
N PHE A 109 4.45 -7.87 -0.32
CA PHE A 109 3.98 -6.53 -0.04
C PHE A 109 3.52 -5.79 -1.29
N LEU A 110 2.52 -4.94 -1.09
CA LEU A 110 2.14 -3.88 -2.01
C LEU A 110 2.95 -2.63 -1.65
N LEU A 111 3.79 -2.18 -2.57
CA LEU A 111 4.53 -0.93 -2.41
C LEU A 111 3.64 0.24 -2.84
N ASP A 112 3.09 0.96 -1.87
CA ASP A 112 2.44 2.26 -2.07
C ASP A 112 3.33 3.33 -1.42
N PRO A 113 4.28 3.91 -2.17
CA PRO A 113 5.26 4.82 -1.59
C PRO A 113 4.60 6.11 -1.10
N VAL A 114 3.45 6.48 -1.68
CA VAL A 114 2.65 7.64 -1.28
C VAL A 114 1.99 7.42 0.08
N ALA A 115 1.45 6.22 0.34
CA ALA A 115 0.88 5.90 1.65
C ALA A 115 1.90 5.91 2.79
N MET A 116 3.20 5.88 2.49
CA MET A 116 4.30 5.94 3.46
C MET A 116 4.80 7.38 3.71
N LEU A 117 4.30 8.39 2.99
CA LEU A 117 4.66 9.79 3.20
C LEU A 117 3.75 10.44 4.25
N THR A 118 4.32 11.39 4.99
CA THR A 118 3.56 12.36 5.80
C THR A 118 3.43 13.69 5.06
N PRO A 119 2.48 14.58 5.42
CA PRO A 119 2.35 15.89 4.79
C PRO A 119 3.65 16.72 4.78
N GLU A 120 4.44 16.65 5.86
CA GLU A 120 5.70 17.39 6.02
C GLU A 120 6.81 16.89 5.09
N MET A 121 6.66 15.70 4.52
CA MET A 121 7.62 15.13 3.57
C MET A 121 7.40 15.66 2.15
N LEU A 122 6.23 16.24 1.84
CA LEU A 122 5.87 16.66 0.48
C LEU A 122 6.85 17.64 -0.17
N PRO A 123 7.41 18.65 0.52
CA PRO A 123 8.41 19.55 -0.08
C PRO A 123 9.67 18.85 -0.58
N ARG A 124 9.91 17.59 -0.16
CA ARG A 124 11.05 16.75 -0.55
C ARG A 124 10.60 15.36 -1.00
N ALA A 125 9.39 15.25 -1.55
CA ALA A 125 8.80 13.97 -1.87
C ALA A 125 9.65 13.17 -2.86
N ASP A 126 10.27 13.82 -3.84
CA ASP A 126 11.20 13.21 -4.80
C ASP A 126 12.32 12.40 -4.12
N ASP A 127 13.01 13.00 -3.14
CA ASP A 127 14.07 12.35 -2.37
C ASP A 127 13.55 11.10 -1.65
N TYR A 128 12.40 11.21 -0.99
CA TYR A 128 11.82 10.11 -0.21
C TYR A 128 11.31 8.98 -1.11
N LEU A 129 10.58 9.32 -2.17
CA LEU A 129 10.08 8.35 -3.16
C LEU A 129 11.25 7.60 -3.81
N MET A 130 12.30 8.31 -4.23
CA MET A 130 13.51 7.70 -4.78
C MET A 130 14.13 6.71 -3.79
N ARG A 131 14.31 7.10 -2.52
CA ARG A 131 14.90 6.23 -1.48
C ARG A 131 14.05 5.00 -1.22
N ILE A 132 12.73 5.15 -1.15
CA ILE A 132 11.79 4.03 -0.95
C ILE A 132 11.90 3.05 -2.12
N PHE A 133 11.83 3.53 -3.36
CA PHE A 133 11.96 2.67 -4.54
C PHE A 133 13.31 1.97 -4.60
N MET A 134 14.43 2.70 -4.45
CA MET A 134 15.76 2.08 -4.48
C MET A 134 15.96 1.00 -3.40
N ALA A 135 15.33 1.16 -2.23
CA ALA A 135 15.46 0.21 -1.15
C ALA A 135 14.55 -1.02 -1.28
N MET A 136 13.37 -0.86 -1.89
CA MET A 136 12.31 -1.89 -1.89
C MET A 136 12.02 -2.50 -3.26
N GLY A 137 12.36 -1.80 -4.35
CA GLY A 137 11.95 -2.15 -5.72
C GLY A 137 12.52 -3.46 -6.25
N GLY A 138 13.75 -3.80 -5.88
CA GLY A 138 14.42 -5.03 -6.32
C GLY A 138 14.14 -6.26 -5.45
N ARG A 139 13.24 -6.15 -4.48
CA ARG A 139 12.97 -7.24 -3.53
C ARG A 139 12.09 -8.31 -4.17
N ARG A 140 12.45 -9.57 -3.98
CA ARG A 140 11.65 -10.73 -4.43
C ARG A 140 10.26 -10.80 -3.77
N GLU A 141 10.08 -10.15 -2.61
CA GLU A 141 8.82 -10.07 -1.89
C GLU A 141 7.87 -9.00 -2.44
N LEU A 142 8.35 -8.14 -3.36
CA LEU A 142 7.52 -7.12 -3.99
C LEU A 142 6.46 -7.80 -4.86
N GLY A 143 5.21 -7.74 -4.41
CA GLY A 143 4.10 -8.38 -5.09
C GLY A 143 3.42 -7.45 -6.09
N ALA A 144 3.33 -6.15 -5.77
CA ALA A 144 2.79 -5.13 -6.66
C ALA A 144 3.27 -3.74 -6.21
N VAL A 145 3.14 -2.76 -7.09
CA VAL A 145 3.38 -1.33 -6.81
C VAL A 145 2.07 -0.58 -7.06
N LEU A 146 1.67 0.31 -6.16
CA LEU A 146 0.63 1.29 -6.43
C LEU A 146 1.30 2.63 -6.76
N ILE A 147 0.99 3.15 -7.94
CA ILE A 147 1.41 4.48 -8.38
C ILE A 147 0.16 5.38 -8.36
N CYS A 148 0.20 6.42 -7.54
CA CYS A 148 -0.84 7.42 -7.39
C CYS A 148 -0.22 8.78 -7.11
N ASP A 149 -1.04 9.83 -7.16
CA ASP A 149 -0.64 11.16 -6.73
C ASP A 149 -1.14 11.41 -5.30
N ALA A 150 -0.76 12.53 -4.71
CA ALA A 150 -1.28 12.95 -3.43
C ALA A 150 -1.45 14.46 -3.33
N ARG A 151 -2.37 14.86 -2.46
CA ARG A 151 -2.53 16.24 -2.02
C ARG A 151 -2.77 16.26 -0.52
N VAL A 152 -2.65 17.45 0.08
CA VAL A 152 -3.05 17.68 1.46
C VAL A 152 -4.51 18.11 1.48
N ASP A 153 -5.32 17.45 2.30
CA ASP A 153 -6.73 17.74 2.53
C ASP A 153 -6.96 17.71 4.05
N ASP A 154 -7.41 18.83 4.63
CA ASP A 154 -7.53 19.03 6.09
C ASP A 154 -6.29 18.62 6.91
N GLY A 155 -5.10 18.97 6.40
CA GLY A 155 -3.83 18.65 7.04
C GLY A 155 -3.43 17.17 6.96
N GLN A 156 -4.21 16.33 6.27
CA GLN A 156 -3.91 14.93 6.03
C GLN A 156 -3.48 14.70 4.59
N LEU A 157 -2.57 13.74 4.40
CA LEU A 157 -2.19 13.33 3.05
C LEU A 157 -3.25 12.39 2.49
N VAL A 158 -3.90 12.78 1.40
CA VAL A 158 -4.88 11.96 0.69
C VAL A 158 -4.34 11.54 -0.67
N ARG A 159 -4.52 10.26 -1.00
CA ARG A 159 -4.18 9.69 -2.31
C ARG A 159 -5.22 10.11 -3.33
N VAL A 160 -4.75 10.61 -4.47
CA VAL A 160 -5.59 11.07 -5.59
C VAL A 160 -5.08 10.46 -6.91
N PRO A 161 -5.90 10.49 -7.97
CA PRO A 161 -5.46 10.00 -9.29
C PRO A 161 -4.23 10.73 -9.79
N LEU A 162 -3.46 10.06 -10.66
CA LEU A 162 -2.26 10.65 -11.26
C LEU A 162 -2.57 11.98 -11.97
N GLY A 163 -1.87 13.04 -11.58
CA GLY A 163 -2.00 14.39 -12.14
C GLY A 163 -3.01 15.29 -11.40
N GLU A 164 -3.70 14.77 -10.38
CA GLU A 164 -4.63 15.56 -9.56
C GLU A 164 -4.01 16.06 -8.23
N GLY A 165 -2.75 15.74 -7.98
CA GLY A 165 -2.03 16.10 -6.76
C GLY A 165 -0.81 16.99 -7.01
N CYS A 166 0.16 16.91 -6.10
CA CYS A 166 1.37 17.72 -6.10
C CYS A 166 2.67 16.91 -6.15
N LEU A 167 2.61 15.59 -6.33
CA LEU A 167 3.81 14.77 -6.36
C LEU A 167 4.59 14.94 -7.68
N PRO A 168 5.93 14.81 -7.65
CA PRO A 168 6.76 14.86 -8.84
C PRO A 168 6.64 13.54 -9.62
N ILE A 169 5.55 13.38 -10.39
CA ILE A 169 5.19 12.12 -11.07
C ILE A 169 6.33 11.60 -11.95
N ASP A 170 6.98 12.47 -12.72
CA ASP A 170 8.09 12.07 -13.60
C ASP A 170 9.27 11.48 -12.80
N ALA A 171 9.61 12.10 -11.67
CA ALA A 171 10.65 11.59 -10.77
C ALA A 171 10.25 10.26 -10.13
N MET A 172 8.99 10.13 -9.73
CA MET A 172 8.44 8.90 -9.17
C MET A 172 8.50 7.74 -10.19
N VAL A 173 8.10 7.97 -11.43
CA VAL A 173 8.16 6.99 -12.52
C VAL A 173 9.62 6.64 -12.86
N ALA A 174 10.51 7.63 -12.90
CA ALA A 174 11.93 7.40 -13.11
C ALA A 174 12.55 6.53 -12.01
N ALA A 175 12.25 6.82 -10.74
CA ALA A 175 12.70 6.04 -9.59
C ALA A 175 12.16 4.60 -9.63
N TRP A 176 10.88 4.42 -9.94
CA TRP A 176 10.27 3.10 -10.12
C TRP A 176 11.02 2.29 -11.18
N ARG A 177 11.23 2.85 -12.38
CA ARG A 177 11.96 2.19 -13.48
C ARG A 177 13.38 1.81 -13.09
N ALA A 178 14.09 2.68 -12.39
CA ALA A 178 15.48 2.45 -11.98
C ALA A 178 15.64 1.43 -10.84
N SER A 179 14.58 1.17 -10.06
CA SER A 179 14.66 0.38 -8.82
C SER A 179 14.64 -1.14 -8.99
N GLY A 180 14.46 -1.65 -10.20
CA GLY A 180 14.20 -3.08 -10.44
C GLY A 180 12.74 -3.50 -10.19
N ALA A 181 11.87 -2.58 -9.74
CA ALA A 181 10.45 -2.83 -9.54
C ALA A 181 9.64 -3.08 -10.83
N GLY A 182 10.27 -2.98 -12.01
CA GLY A 182 9.61 -3.21 -13.31
C GLY A 182 9.09 -4.63 -13.52
N HIS A 183 9.51 -5.60 -12.69
CA HIS A 183 8.98 -6.96 -12.70
C HIS A 183 7.62 -7.10 -12.00
N ALA A 184 7.29 -6.18 -11.09
CA ALA A 184 6.06 -6.24 -10.32
C ALA A 184 4.88 -5.60 -11.08
N PRO A 185 3.66 -6.16 -10.97
CA PRO A 185 2.44 -5.48 -11.38
C PRO A 185 2.34 -4.06 -10.82
N VAL A 186 1.79 -3.15 -11.62
CA VAL A 186 1.55 -1.75 -11.26
C VAL A 186 0.05 -1.48 -11.23
N GLY A 187 -0.47 -1.08 -10.07
CA GLY A 187 -1.77 -0.46 -9.93
C GLY A 187 -1.66 1.05 -10.15
N VAL A 188 -2.62 1.62 -10.87
CA VAL A 188 -2.78 3.07 -11.00
C VAL A 188 -4.11 3.45 -10.39
N LEU A 189 -4.12 4.49 -9.55
CA LEU A 189 -5.36 4.95 -8.92
C LEU A 189 -6.21 5.74 -9.93
N THR A 190 -7.42 5.25 -10.21
CA THR A 190 -8.39 5.99 -11.02
C THR A 190 -9.24 6.94 -10.16
N PRO A 191 -9.94 7.94 -10.73
CA PRO A 191 -10.88 8.78 -9.97
C PRO A 191 -11.93 7.97 -9.20
N ALA A 192 -12.42 6.88 -9.78
CA ALA A 192 -13.37 5.99 -9.11
C ALA A 192 -12.73 5.27 -7.90
N ASP A 193 -11.45 4.92 -7.97
CA ASP A 193 -10.74 4.27 -6.88
C ASP A 193 -10.38 5.26 -5.77
N ALA A 194 -9.99 6.48 -6.11
CA ALA A 194 -9.70 7.54 -5.15
C ALA A 194 -10.91 7.87 -4.27
N GLN A 195 -12.10 8.02 -4.87
CA GLN A 195 -13.35 8.22 -4.12
C GLN A 195 -13.65 7.07 -3.15
N ARG A 196 -13.27 5.84 -3.50
CA ARG A 196 -13.48 4.66 -2.64
C ARG A 196 -12.48 4.61 -1.50
N LEU A 197 -11.20 4.86 -1.77
CA LEU A 197 -10.16 4.92 -0.74
C LEU A 197 -10.44 6.01 0.30
N ALA A 198 -10.96 7.16 -0.13
CA ALA A 198 -11.37 8.23 0.77
C ALA A 198 -12.46 7.76 1.76
N ARG A 199 -13.44 6.98 1.28
CA ARG A 199 -14.49 6.40 2.12
C ARG A 199 -13.96 5.33 3.08
N ALA A 200 -13.03 4.49 2.63
CA ALA A 200 -12.43 3.46 3.45
C ALA A 200 -11.46 3.99 4.52
N GLY A 201 -10.87 5.17 4.30
CA GLY A 201 -10.04 5.87 5.29
C GLY A 201 -10.86 6.59 6.36
N HIS A 202 -12.14 6.85 6.09
CA HIS A 202 -13.08 7.39 7.07
C HIS A 202 -13.55 6.23 7.96
N VAL A 203 -12.77 5.88 8.97
CA VAL A 203 -13.30 5.12 10.10
C VAL A 203 -14.31 6.06 10.77
N PRO A 204 -15.63 5.77 10.74
CA PRO A 204 -16.57 6.62 11.46
C PRO A 204 -16.09 6.68 12.91
N GLU A 205 -15.92 7.89 13.45
CA GLU A 205 -15.62 8.09 14.88
C GLU A 205 -16.53 7.14 15.64
N ARG A 206 -15.95 6.15 16.31
CA ARG A 206 -16.74 5.25 17.16
C ARG A 206 -17.39 6.18 18.17
N SER A 207 -18.70 6.44 17.99
CA SER A 207 -19.48 7.19 18.95
C SER A 207 -19.27 6.49 20.29
N THR A 208 -18.50 7.11 21.17
CA THR A 208 -18.28 6.67 22.53
C THR A 208 -19.64 6.70 23.21
N LEU A 209 -20.24 5.52 23.36
CA LEU A 209 -21.34 5.26 24.29
C LEU A 209 -20.79 5.08 25.70
#